data_AF-M1M1F3-F1
#
_entry.id   AF-M1M1F3-F1
#
_cell.length_a   1.000
_cell.length_b   1.000
_cell.length_c   1.000
_cell.angle_alpha   90.00
_cell.angle_beta   90.00
_cell.angle_gamma   90.00
#
_symmetry.space_group_name_H-M   'P 1'
#
loop_
_entity.id
_entity.type
_entity.pdbx_description
1 polymer ?
#
loop_
_entity_poly.entity_id
_entity_poly.type
_entity_poly.pdbx_seq_one_letter_code
_entity_poly.pdbx_strand_id
1 'polypeptide(L)'
;MTTFLFLLSLICFIAGLIKPQKIIFWKQEKYRTRKNVFKYFGTATIILLILVGIFNQNNSSKPTTATVDNKAQTVTSKDTEKKSDTAESTKEAKKSGWVQEKGNWYYYDNGAPKTGWLRDNNKNYYLNSLGAMQKGWVKDSGKDYYLDNLGVMQTGWIQSNGKWYYLNSDGAMASNTTVDGYYLSSNGAMQEKSSDNLNTNTNTNSNTTSGGKQYVDSNGNGLIKGSEKHIYHIPGSTYYDRTKKVVRWFKTVEEAEVAGYRAPEK
;
A
#
# COMPACT_ATOMS: atom_id res chain seq x y z
N MET A 1 -18.17 14.87 -33.54
CA MET A 1 -18.47 15.13 -32.11
C MET A 1 -19.85 14.59 -31.71
N THR A 2 -20.87 14.69 -32.57
CA THR A 2 -22.23 14.18 -32.30
C THR A 2 -22.34 12.65 -32.29
N THR A 3 -21.63 11.92 -33.14
CA THR A 3 -21.65 10.44 -33.19
C THR A 3 -21.07 9.75 -31.94
N PHE A 4 -20.15 10.41 -31.24
CA PHE A 4 -19.53 9.87 -30.02
C PHE A 4 -20.44 10.01 -28.79
N LEU A 5 -21.27 11.05 -28.75
CA LEU A 5 -22.29 11.27 -27.72
C LEU A 5 -23.44 10.26 -27.83
N PHE A 6 -23.81 9.84 -29.04
CA PHE A 6 -24.79 8.78 -29.25
C PHE A 6 -24.29 7.39 -28.80
N LEU A 7 -23.00 7.08 -29.01
CA LEU A 7 -22.42 5.82 -28.53
C LEU A 7 -22.35 5.76 -26.99
N LEU A 8 -22.03 6.88 -26.34
CA LEU A 8 -21.95 6.97 -24.87
C LEU A 8 -23.35 6.87 -24.22
N SER A 9 -24.36 7.49 -24.84
CA SER A 9 -25.78 7.36 -24.47
C SER A 9 -26.27 5.92 -24.59
N LEU A 10 -25.89 5.22 -25.67
CA LEU A 10 -26.26 3.82 -25.89
C LEU A 10 -25.60 2.88 -24.88
N ILE A 11 -24.35 3.12 -24.50
CA ILE A 11 -23.63 2.35 -23.47
C ILE A 11 -24.26 2.57 -22.08
N CYS A 12 -24.67 3.80 -21.74
CA CYS A 12 -25.38 4.09 -20.51
C CYS A 12 -26.78 3.46 -20.45
N PHE A 13 -27.47 3.36 -21.59
CA PHE A 13 -28.78 2.68 -21.69
C PHE A 13 -28.64 1.16 -21.55
N ILE A 14 -27.61 0.56 -22.16
CA ILE A 14 -27.29 -0.88 -22.01
C ILE A 14 -26.87 -1.20 -20.57
N ALA A 15 -26.13 -0.33 -19.88
CA ALA A 15 -25.77 -0.49 -18.48
C ALA A 15 -26.97 -0.41 -17.51
N GLY A 16 -28.08 0.21 -17.91
CA GLY A 16 -29.33 0.28 -17.12
C GLY A 16 -30.17 -1.00 -17.17
N LEU A 17 -29.99 -1.85 -18.18
CA LEU A 17 -30.77 -3.09 -18.41
C LEU A 17 -30.07 -4.36 -17.88
N ILE A 18 -28.77 -4.28 -17.58
CA ILE A 18 -27.98 -5.44 -17.13
C ILE A 18 -27.90 -5.45 -15.60
N LYS A 19 -28.40 -6.53 -14.98
CA LYS A 19 -28.35 -6.71 -13.53
C LYS A 19 -26.88 -6.56 -13.04
N PRO A 20 -26.62 -5.77 -11.97
CA PRO A 20 -25.26 -5.45 -11.49
C PRO A 20 -24.42 -6.67 -11.04
N GLN A 21 -25.06 -7.84 -10.94
CA GLN A 21 -24.44 -9.13 -10.69
C GLN A 21 -23.35 -9.50 -11.72
N LYS A 22 -23.46 -9.03 -12.98
CA LYS A 22 -22.63 -9.50 -14.10
C LYS A 22 -21.43 -8.61 -14.47
N ILE A 23 -21.27 -7.41 -13.89
CA ILE A 23 -20.26 -6.42 -14.34
C ILE A 23 -19.11 -6.23 -13.33
N ILE A 24 -19.32 -6.52 -12.03
CA ILE A 24 -18.32 -6.24 -10.99
C ILE A 24 -17.89 -7.56 -10.34
N PHE A 25 -16.74 -8.11 -10.73
CA PHE A 25 -16.25 -9.41 -10.22
C PHE A 25 -15.30 -9.31 -9.02
N TRP A 26 -14.89 -8.11 -8.58
CA TRP A 26 -13.77 -7.92 -7.64
C TRP A 26 -14.12 -7.33 -6.25
N LYS A 27 -15.37 -7.47 -5.79
CA LYS A 27 -15.73 -7.11 -4.40
C LYS A 27 -16.95 -7.88 -3.87
N GLN A 28 -16.94 -8.19 -2.56
CA GLN A 28 -18.00 -8.83 -1.78
C GLN A 28 -19.39 -8.20 -2.01
N GLU A 29 -20.43 -9.04 -2.01
CA GLU A 29 -21.80 -8.76 -2.47
C GLU A 29 -22.47 -7.56 -1.78
N LYS A 30 -22.07 -7.26 -0.54
CA LYS A 30 -22.60 -6.17 0.29
C LYS A 30 -22.39 -4.75 -0.27
N TYR A 31 -21.48 -4.56 -1.23
CA TYR A 31 -21.15 -3.22 -1.78
C TYR A 31 -21.76 -2.93 -3.15
N ARG A 32 -22.47 -3.87 -3.76
CA ARG A 32 -23.08 -3.75 -5.11
C ARG A 32 -24.43 -3.01 -5.09
N THR A 33 -24.52 -1.89 -4.37
CA THR A 33 -25.73 -1.09 -4.35
C THR A 33 -25.72 -0.05 -5.47
N ARG A 34 -26.88 0.16 -6.10
CA ARG A 34 -27.09 1.10 -7.23
C ARG A 34 -26.51 2.49 -6.93
N LYS A 35 -26.63 2.98 -5.68
CA LYS A 35 -26.09 4.28 -5.22
C LYS A 35 -24.55 4.35 -5.28
N ASN A 36 -23.84 3.28 -4.93
CA ASN A 36 -22.37 3.27 -4.95
C ASN A 36 -21.83 3.20 -6.38
N VAL A 37 -22.49 2.44 -7.25
CA VAL A 37 -22.14 2.36 -8.67
C VAL A 37 -22.23 3.75 -9.33
N PHE A 38 -23.33 4.48 -9.12
CA PHE A 38 -23.46 5.86 -9.63
C PHE A 38 -22.40 6.83 -9.08
N LYS A 39 -21.95 6.67 -7.83
CA LYS A 39 -20.90 7.52 -7.25
C LYS A 39 -19.54 7.31 -7.93
N TYR A 40 -19.19 6.07 -8.28
CA TYR A 40 -17.92 5.75 -8.96
C TYR A 40 -17.91 6.15 -10.44
N PHE A 41 -19.01 5.92 -11.18
CA PHE A 41 -19.08 6.31 -12.59
C PHE A 41 -19.29 7.83 -12.78
N GLY A 42 -19.94 8.49 -11.81
CA GLY A 42 -20.05 9.95 -11.78
C GLY A 42 -18.71 10.66 -11.54
N THR A 43 -17.85 10.16 -10.65
CA THR A 43 -16.52 10.77 -10.43
C THR A 43 -15.54 10.48 -11.56
N ALA A 44 -15.60 9.30 -12.19
CA ALA A 44 -14.72 8.96 -13.31
C ALA A 44 -14.97 9.84 -14.56
N THR A 45 -16.24 10.20 -14.83
CA THR A 45 -16.58 11.10 -15.94
C THR A 45 -16.15 12.54 -15.68
N ILE A 46 -16.27 13.01 -14.43
CA ILE A 46 -15.76 14.34 -14.01
C ILE A 46 -14.23 14.40 -14.11
N ILE A 47 -13.52 13.35 -13.69
CA ILE A 47 -12.05 13.27 -13.82
C ILE A 47 -11.61 13.25 -15.30
N LEU A 48 -12.34 12.56 -16.17
CA LEU A 48 -12.06 12.54 -17.61
C LEU A 48 -12.29 13.93 -18.26
N LEU A 49 -13.32 14.67 -17.85
CA LEU A 49 -13.56 16.04 -18.32
C LEU A 49 -12.48 17.02 -17.85
N ILE A 50 -11.99 16.86 -16.63
CA ILE A 50 -10.87 17.67 -16.09
C ILE A 50 -9.57 17.38 -16.85
N LEU A 51 -9.29 16.11 -17.19
CA LEU A 51 -8.11 15.73 -17.96
C LEU A 51 -8.15 16.24 -19.42
N VAL A 52 -9.32 16.22 -20.06
CA VAL A 52 -9.50 16.79 -21.41
C VAL A 52 -9.38 18.32 -21.41
N GLY A 53 -9.82 18.99 -20.34
CA GLY A 53 -9.66 20.44 -20.17
C GLY A 53 -8.20 20.89 -20.02
N ILE A 54 -7.39 20.14 -19.28
CA ILE A 54 -5.95 20.46 -19.07
C ILE A 54 -5.14 20.26 -20.35
N PHE A 55 -5.45 19.24 -21.17
CA PHE A 55 -4.74 18.99 -22.42
C PHE A 55 -4.92 20.12 -23.46
N ASN A 56 -6.03 20.85 -23.42
CA ASN A 56 -6.33 21.91 -24.39
C ASN A 56 -5.65 23.26 -24.07
N GLN A 57 -5.08 23.44 -22.86
CA GLN A 57 -4.38 24.68 -22.47
C GLN A 57 -2.88 24.66 -22.83
N ASN A 58 -2.31 23.49 -23.15
CA ASN A 58 -0.88 23.31 -23.44
C ASN A 58 -0.48 23.50 -24.92
N ASN A 59 -1.40 23.91 -25.80
CA ASN A 59 -1.12 24.05 -27.24
C ASN A 59 -1.17 25.50 -27.78
N SER A 60 -0.90 26.50 -26.94
CA SER A 60 -0.70 27.88 -27.43
C SER A 60 0.31 28.66 -26.60
N SER A 61 1.59 28.33 -26.75
CA SER A 61 2.67 29.31 -26.62
C SER A 61 3.90 28.84 -27.41
N LYS A 62 4.06 29.45 -28.59
CA LYS A 62 5.27 29.40 -29.43
C LYS A 62 6.40 30.13 -28.70
N PRO A 63 7.64 29.61 -28.64
CA PRO A 63 8.78 30.38 -28.16
C PRO A 63 9.30 31.29 -29.28
N THR A 64 9.30 32.60 -29.03
CA THR A 64 9.97 33.60 -29.88
C THR A 64 11.39 33.80 -29.34
N THR A 65 12.36 33.43 -30.16
CA THR A 65 13.78 33.77 -30.00
C THR A 65 13.97 35.28 -30.14
N ALA A 66 14.54 35.92 -29.13
CA ALA A 66 15.11 37.26 -29.25
C ALA A 66 16.57 37.20 -28.81
N THR A 67 17.44 37.27 -29.81
CA THR A 67 18.87 37.55 -29.74
C THR A 67 19.08 38.93 -29.13
N VAL A 68 19.95 39.04 -28.13
CA VAL A 68 20.64 40.30 -27.82
C VAL A 68 22.13 40.00 -27.77
N ASP A 69 22.83 40.64 -28.70
CA ASP A 69 24.26 40.63 -28.90
C ASP A 69 25.00 41.20 -27.70
N ASN A 70 26.07 40.53 -27.25
CA ASN A 70 27.11 41.16 -26.45
C ASN A 70 28.45 41.01 -27.17
N LYS A 71 28.85 42.12 -27.80
CA LYS A 71 30.14 42.35 -28.45
C LYS A 71 31.18 42.74 -27.40
N ALA A 72 32.30 42.01 -27.44
CA ALA A 72 33.58 42.16 -26.76
C ALA A 72 33.95 43.49 -26.09
N GLN A 73 34.61 43.41 -24.92
CA GLN A 73 36.00 43.87 -24.77
C GLN A 73 36.69 43.39 -23.48
N THR A 74 37.90 42.85 -23.65
CA THR A 74 38.93 42.58 -22.64
C THR A 74 39.84 43.80 -22.46
N VAL A 75 40.09 44.26 -21.24
CA VAL A 75 41.35 44.91 -20.82
C VAL A 75 41.66 44.57 -19.35
N THR A 76 42.92 44.22 -19.12
CA THR A 76 43.55 43.78 -17.86
C THR A 76 44.25 44.94 -17.15
N SER A 77 44.10 45.10 -15.83
CA SER A 77 45.19 45.52 -14.90
C SER A 77 44.76 45.58 -13.41
N LYS A 78 45.32 44.66 -12.62
CA LYS A 78 46.02 44.78 -11.32
C LYS A 78 45.60 45.76 -10.19
N ASP A 79 45.42 45.12 -9.01
CA ASP A 79 45.94 45.43 -7.65
C ASP A 79 45.14 46.28 -6.63
N THR A 80 44.88 45.61 -5.49
CA THR A 80 44.86 46.05 -4.06
C THR A 80 43.57 46.52 -3.36
N GLU A 81 43.00 45.60 -2.58
CA GLU A 81 42.49 45.65 -1.19
C GLU A 81 42.01 46.97 -0.50
N LYS A 82 40.74 46.97 -0.04
CA LYS A 82 40.25 47.23 1.35
C LYS A 82 39.05 48.21 1.51
N LYS A 83 37.90 47.61 1.90
CA LYS A 83 36.82 48.04 2.83
C LYS A 83 36.08 49.38 2.60
N SER A 84 34.77 49.30 2.32
CA SER A 84 33.73 50.00 3.12
C SER A 84 32.34 49.42 2.88
N ASP A 85 31.54 49.50 3.94
CA ASP A 85 30.22 48.91 4.10
C ASP A 85 29.17 49.48 3.13
N THR A 86 28.36 48.62 2.53
CA THR A 86 26.99 48.96 2.15
C THR A 86 26.14 47.71 2.33
N ALA A 87 25.37 47.70 3.42
CA ALA A 87 24.38 46.71 3.73
C ALA A 87 23.25 46.78 2.68
N GLU A 88 23.41 46.03 1.59
CA GLU A 88 22.31 45.75 0.69
C GLU A 88 21.50 44.59 1.29
N SER A 89 20.60 44.96 2.20
CA SER A 89 19.51 44.10 2.66
C SER A 89 18.54 43.87 1.50
N THR A 90 18.89 42.97 0.59
CA THR A 90 17.89 42.21 -0.14
C THR A 90 17.24 41.28 0.88
N LYS A 91 16.12 41.72 1.44
CA LYS A 91 15.28 40.92 2.31
C LYS A 91 14.67 39.81 1.45
N GLU A 92 15.44 38.75 1.17
CA GLU A 92 14.94 37.54 0.53
C GLU A 92 13.70 37.12 1.33
N ALA A 93 12.54 37.15 0.66
CA ALA A 93 11.30 36.76 1.28
C ALA A 93 11.45 35.30 1.73
N LYS A 94 11.49 35.10 3.05
CA LYS A 94 11.66 33.77 3.65
C LYS A 94 10.58 32.83 3.12
N LYS A 95 10.99 31.71 2.54
CA LYS A 95 10.08 30.65 2.08
C LYS A 95 9.22 30.16 3.25
N SER A 96 7.96 29.88 2.98
CA SER A 96 7.01 29.32 3.93
C SER A 96 6.02 28.41 3.22
N GLY A 97 5.60 27.35 3.90
CA GLY A 97 4.67 26.35 3.37
C GLY A 97 5.31 25.42 2.35
N TRP A 98 4.45 24.78 1.55
CA TRP A 98 4.88 23.82 0.53
C TRP A 98 5.55 24.50 -0.66
N VAL A 99 6.76 24.06 -0.99
CA VAL A 99 7.55 24.53 -2.13
C VAL A 99 8.08 23.34 -2.91
N GLN A 100 7.95 23.37 -4.24
CA GLN A 100 8.52 22.35 -5.11
C GLN A 100 9.86 22.82 -5.69
N GLU A 101 10.91 22.04 -5.50
CA GLU A 101 12.26 22.34 -5.96
C GLU A 101 12.89 21.10 -6.60
N LYS A 102 13.38 21.23 -7.85
CA LYS A 102 14.04 20.14 -8.59
C LYS A 102 13.22 18.82 -8.60
N GLY A 103 11.90 18.93 -8.64
CA GLY A 103 10.97 17.79 -8.66
C GLY A 103 10.56 17.25 -7.29
N ASN A 104 11.17 17.71 -6.19
CA ASN A 104 10.83 17.30 -4.82
C ASN A 104 9.99 18.36 -4.11
N TRP A 105 9.13 17.91 -3.21
CA TRP A 105 8.35 18.81 -2.34
C TRP A 105 9.03 18.99 -1.00
N TYR A 106 9.05 20.22 -0.51
CA TYR A 106 9.59 20.63 0.79
C TYR A 106 8.53 21.45 1.52
N TYR A 107 8.57 21.45 2.84
CA TYR A 107 7.78 22.37 3.65
C TYR A 107 8.71 23.31 4.41
N TYR A 108 8.58 24.61 4.18
CA TYR A 108 9.40 25.63 4.83
C TYR A 108 8.67 26.30 5.98
N ASP A 109 9.40 26.56 7.05
CA ASP A 109 8.97 27.40 8.17
C ASP A 109 10.05 28.47 8.40
N ASN A 110 9.68 29.74 8.17
CA ASN A 110 10.58 30.89 8.27
C ASN A 110 11.92 30.71 7.52
N GLY A 111 11.87 30.14 6.31
CA GLY A 111 13.03 29.91 5.44
C GLY A 111 13.80 28.63 5.71
N ALA A 112 13.50 27.87 6.77
CA ALA A 112 14.13 26.57 7.05
C ALA A 112 13.22 25.41 6.61
N PRO A 113 13.74 24.39 5.91
CA PRO A 113 12.96 23.21 5.57
C PRO A 113 12.70 22.37 6.82
N LYS A 114 11.47 21.88 6.98
CA LYS A 114 11.11 20.91 8.01
C LYS A 114 11.62 19.52 7.64
N THR A 115 11.83 18.68 8.65
CA THR A 115 12.21 17.27 8.52
C THR A 115 11.33 16.41 9.45
N GLY A 116 11.27 15.11 9.20
CA GLY A 116 10.45 14.16 9.96
C GLY A 116 8.95 14.30 9.67
N TRP A 117 8.13 13.94 10.66
CA TRP A 117 6.67 14.02 10.56
C TRP A 117 6.17 15.46 10.54
N LEU A 118 5.32 15.76 9.56
CA LEU A 118 4.63 17.03 9.41
C LEU A 118 3.13 16.81 9.38
N ARG A 119 2.40 17.51 10.24
CA ARG A 119 0.94 17.63 10.17
C ARG A 119 0.58 18.93 9.46
N ASP A 120 -0.10 18.83 8.33
CA ASP A 120 -0.63 20.00 7.60
C ASP A 120 -2.05 19.70 7.10
N ASN A 121 -2.97 20.64 7.31
CA ASN A 121 -4.38 20.55 6.93
C ASN A 121 -5.02 19.17 7.20
N ASN A 122 -4.87 18.68 8.43
CA ASN A 122 -5.35 17.37 8.89
C ASN A 122 -4.81 16.14 8.10
N LYS A 123 -3.62 16.27 7.50
CA LYS A 123 -2.90 15.19 6.84
C LYS A 123 -1.49 15.07 7.43
N ASN A 124 -0.98 13.84 7.50
CA ASN A 124 0.40 13.59 7.92
C ASN A 124 1.27 13.32 6.70
N TYR A 125 2.47 13.90 6.71
CA TYR A 125 3.50 13.73 5.70
C TYR A 125 4.80 13.36 6.41
N TYR A 126 5.73 12.76 5.67
CA TYR A 126 7.08 12.51 6.16
C TYR A 126 8.10 13.20 5.25
N LEU A 127 8.94 14.04 5.84
CA LEU A 127 10.04 14.72 5.17
C LEU A 127 11.35 14.04 5.59
N ASN A 128 12.20 13.65 4.64
CA ASN A 128 13.46 12.98 4.97
C ASN A 128 14.45 13.94 5.67
N SER A 129 15.67 13.48 5.96
CA SER A 129 16.72 14.29 6.60
C SER A 129 17.12 15.55 5.82
N LEU A 130 16.84 15.60 4.52
CA LEU A 130 17.07 16.76 3.65
C LEU A 130 15.81 17.63 3.47
N GLY A 131 14.70 17.27 4.12
CA GLY A 131 13.42 17.95 4.05
C GLY A 131 12.56 17.58 2.84
N ALA A 132 13.01 16.63 2.00
CA ALA A 132 12.24 16.20 0.84
C ALA A 132 11.11 15.25 1.25
N MET A 133 9.90 15.54 0.79
CA MET A 133 8.70 14.75 1.07
C MET A 133 8.79 13.35 0.49
N GLN A 134 8.52 12.35 1.31
CA GLN A 134 8.53 10.95 0.95
C GLN A 134 7.16 10.47 0.44
N LYS A 135 7.20 9.39 -0.33
CA LYS A 135 6.05 8.65 -0.85
C LYS A 135 6.34 7.16 -0.70
N GLY A 136 5.31 6.33 -0.66
CA GLY A 136 5.43 4.89 -0.46
C GLY A 136 5.83 4.53 0.97
N TRP A 137 6.60 3.46 1.12
CA TRP A 137 7.01 2.94 2.42
C TRP A 137 8.07 3.81 3.10
N VAL A 138 7.84 4.16 4.36
CA VAL A 138 8.78 4.87 5.22
C VAL A 138 8.95 4.10 6.52
N LYS A 139 10.19 3.92 6.96
CA LYS A 139 10.51 3.34 8.26
C LYS A 139 11.02 4.43 9.19
N ASP A 140 10.35 4.59 10.32
CA ASP A 140 10.65 5.61 11.31
C ASP A 140 10.52 5.01 12.72
N SER A 141 11.57 5.16 13.54
CA SER A 141 11.65 4.60 14.90
C SER A 141 11.26 3.11 15.00
N GLY A 142 11.64 2.31 14.00
CA GLY A 142 11.37 0.86 13.98
C GLY A 142 9.96 0.46 13.54
N LYS A 143 9.10 1.41 13.19
CA LYS A 143 7.76 1.19 12.64
C LYS A 143 7.74 1.52 11.15
N ASP A 144 6.96 0.77 10.38
CA ASP A 144 6.74 1.02 8.95
C ASP A 144 5.42 1.76 8.73
N TYR A 145 5.42 2.72 7.80
CA TYR A 145 4.29 3.57 7.43
C TYR A 145 4.18 3.62 5.91
N TYR A 146 3.00 3.96 5.39
CA TYR A 146 2.79 4.11 3.96
C TYR A 146 2.22 5.49 3.62
N LEU A 147 2.89 6.19 2.72
CA LEU A 147 2.50 7.50 2.18
C LEU A 147 2.00 7.29 0.75
N ASP A 148 0.86 7.88 0.38
CA ASP A 148 0.34 7.77 -0.98
C ASP A 148 1.16 8.57 -2.01
N ASN A 149 0.69 8.61 -3.27
CA ASN A 149 1.34 9.34 -4.35
C ASN A 149 1.39 10.87 -4.13
N LEU A 150 0.59 11.39 -3.20
CA LEU A 150 0.57 12.79 -2.78
C LEU A 150 1.37 13.00 -1.48
N GLY A 151 2.02 11.95 -0.95
CA GLY A 151 2.80 11.98 0.29
C GLY A 151 1.96 11.91 1.56
N VAL A 152 0.66 11.63 1.46
CA VAL A 152 -0.25 11.59 2.61
C VAL A 152 -0.20 10.21 3.27
N MET A 153 0.02 10.17 4.57
CA MET A 153 0.02 8.94 5.36
C MET A 153 -1.34 8.25 5.32
N GLN A 154 -1.30 6.96 5.01
CA GLN A 154 -2.48 6.11 4.93
C GLN A 154 -2.73 5.37 6.25
N THR A 155 -4.00 5.01 6.47
CA THR A 155 -4.46 4.13 7.54
C THR A 155 -5.40 3.09 6.92
N GLY A 156 -5.62 1.97 7.61
CA GLY A 156 -6.43 0.85 7.12
C GLY A 156 -5.72 -0.02 6.09
N TRP A 157 -6.50 -0.75 5.30
CA TRP A 157 -5.99 -1.67 4.28
C TRP A 157 -5.44 -0.92 3.07
N ILE A 158 -4.22 -1.26 2.66
CA ILE A 158 -3.62 -0.81 1.41
C ILE A 158 -3.07 -1.98 0.60
N GLN A 159 -2.93 -1.78 -0.71
CA GLN A 159 -2.26 -2.73 -1.59
C GLN A 159 -0.97 -2.09 -2.11
N SER A 160 0.15 -2.81 -1.98
CA SER A 160 1.46 -2.39 -2.47
C SER A 160 2.14 -3.59 -3.13
N ASN A 161 2.59 -3.44 -4.38
CA ASN A 161 3.26 -4.49 -5.15
C ASN A 161 2.49 -5.83 -5.16
N GLY A 162 1.17 -5.76 -5.33
CA GLY A 162 0.29 -6.94 -5.39
C GLY A 162 0.00 -7.60 -4.04
N LYS A 163 0.54 -7.10 -2.93
CA LYS A 163 0.28 -7.62 -1.57
C LYS A 163 -0.55 -6.64 -0.76
N TRP A 164 -1.40 -7.17 0.10
CA TRP A 164 -2.20 -6.37 1.04
C TRP A 164 -1.46 -6.18 2.36
N TYR A 165 -1.62 -5.00 2.95
CA TYR A 165 -1.07 -4.63 4.25
C TYR A 165 -2.12 -3.82 5.01
N TYR A 166 -1.99 -3.78 6.34
CA TYR A 166 -2.86 -2.97 7.18
C TYR A 166 -2.05 -1.97 7.99
N LEU A 167 -2.49 -0.71 7.99
CA LEU A 167 -1.92 0.38 8.78
C LEU A 167 -2.89 0.72 9.90
N ASN A 168 -2.42 0.72 11.14
CA ASN A 168 -3.22 1.07 12.31
C ASN A 168 -3.68 2.55 12.27
N SER A 169 -4.51 2.97 13.23
CA SER A 169 -4.99 4.35 13.31
C SER A 169 -3.88 5.38 13.52
N ASP A 170 -2.75 4.98 14.12
CA ASP A 170 -1.53 5.78 14.23
C ASP A 170 -0.66 5.76 12.96
N GLY A 171 -1.08 5.02 11.93
CA GLY A 171 -0.38 4.84 10.66
C GLY A 171 0.65 3.70 10.66
N ALA A 172 0.96 3.11 11.82
CA ALA A 172 1.97 2.06 11.90
C ALA A 172 1.45 0.75 11.30
N MET A 173 2.27 0.08 10.50
CA MET A 173 1.93 -1.20 9.89
C MET A 173 1.72 -2.27 10.95
N ALA A 174 0.61 -3.00 10.83
CA ALA A 174 0.35 -4.20 11.60
C ALA A 174 1.13 -5.38 11.01
N SER A 175 1.73 -6.19 11.87
CA SER A 175 2.46 -7.40 11.49
C SER A 175 2.28 -8.49 12.54
N ASN A 176 2.46 -9.74 12.12
CA ASN A 176 2.30 -10.93 12.96
C ASN A 176 0.98 -10.94 13.77
N THR A 177 -0.12 -10.57 13.12
CA THR A 177 -1.43 -10.40 13.77
C THR A 177 -2.57 -10.66 12.79
N THR A 178 -3.81 -10.73 13.28
CA THR A 178 -5.01 -10.90 12.45
C THR A 178 -5.84 -9.63 12.48
N VAL A 179 -6.20 -9.12 11.30
CA VAL A 179 -7.09 -7.96 11.11
C VAL A 179 -8.25 -8.40 10.22
N ASP A 180 -9.49 -8.13 10.64
CA ASP A 180 -10.71 -8.50 9.89
C ASP A 180 -10.78 -9.98 9.43
N GLY A 181 -10.14 -10.89 10.19
CA GLY A 181 -10.09 -12.33 9.86
C GLY A 181 -9.01 -12.72 8.84
N TYR A 182 -8.12 -11.80 8.48
CA TYR A 182 -6.95 -12.02 7.62
C TYR A 182 -5.65 -11.94 8.43
N TYR A 183 -4.79 -12.94 8.28
CA TYR A 183 -3.50 -12.98 8.95
C TYR A 183 -2.46 -12.16 8.18
N LEU A 184 -1.77 -11.27 8.88
CA LEU A 184 -0.63 -10.49 8.42
C LEU A 184 0.64 -11.14 8.97
N SER A 185 1.55 -11.52 8.08
CA SER A 185 2.81 -12.16 8.46
C SER A 185 3.78 -11.18 9.15
N SER A 186 4.97 -11.64 9.53
CA SER A 186 5.98 -10.83 10.24
C SER A 186 6.45 -9.59 9.44
N ASN A 187 6.35 -9.62 8.11
CA ASN A 187 6.63 -8.46 7.25
C ASN A 187 5.38 -7.61 6.94
N GLY A 188 4.26 -7.87 7.62
CA GLY A 188 2.99 -7.17 7.45
C GLY A 188 2.17 -7.57 6.23
N ALA A 189 2.70 -8.39 5.31
CA ALA A 189 1.93 -8.83 4.15
C ALA A 189 0.83 -9.80 4.57
N MET A 190 -0.37 -9.54 4.08
CA MET A 190 -1.55 -10.38 4.22
C MET A 190 -1.34 -11.70 3.48
N GLN A 191 -1.68 -12.79 4.14
CA GLN A 191 -1.79 -14.09 3.50
C GLN A 191 -3.20 -14.26 2.95
N GLU A 192 -3.29 -14.45 1.64
CA GLU A 192 -4.55 -14.80 1.00
C GLU A 192 -4.97 -16.22 1.43
N LYS A 193 -6.25 -16.37 1.76
CA LYS A 193 -6.87 -17.69 1.77
C LYS A 193 -7.00 -18.09 0.30
N SER A 194 -6.13 -19.00 -0.15
CA SER A 194 -6.17 -19.51 -1.52
C SER A 194 -7.59 -19.95 -1.91
N SER A 195 -8.07 -19.46 -3.05
CA SER A 195 -9.33 -19.92 -3.67
C SER A 195 -9.14 -21.17 -4.52
N ASP A 196 -7.94 -21.73 -4.59
CA ASP A 196 -7.71 -23.14 -4.86
C ASP A 196 -8.00 -23.97 -3.60
N ASN A 197 -9.13 -23.71 -2.93
CA ASN A 197 -9.69 -24.61 -1.94
C ASN A 197 -10.98 -25.28 -2.46
N LEU A 198 -11.00 -25.56 -3.76
CA LEU A 198 -10.96 -26.95 -4.17
C LEU A 198 -9.46 -27.30 -4.32
N ASN A 199 -8.84 -27.74 -3.22
CA ASN A 199 -7.44 -28.17 -3.07
C ASN A 199 -6.46 -27.28 -2.24
N THR A 200 -6.78 -27.00 -0.98
CA THR A 200 -5.72 -26.85 0.04
C THR A 200 -5.37 -28.22 0.61
N ASN A 201 -4.64 -29.03 -0.16
CA ASN A 201 -3.36 -29.62 0.25
C ASN A 201 -2.75 -30.41 -0.93
N THR A 202 -1.97 -29.75 -1.79
CA THR A 202 -1.04 -30.44 -2.71
C THR A 202 0.24 -29.61 -2.80
N ASN A 203 1.42 -30.00 -2.28
CA ASN A 203 2.15 -31.24 -2.56
C ASN A 203 1.29 -32.45 -2.91
N THR A 204 0.85 -32.48 -4.17
CA THR A 204 0.77 -33.71 -4.93
C THR A 204 2.21 -34.18 -5.09
N ASN A 205 2.69 -34.93 -4.11
CA ASN A 205 3.07 -36.26 -4.50
C ASN A 205 1.75 -37.05 -4.49
N SER A 206 1.13 -37.16 -5.66
CA SER A 206 0.14 -38.20 -5.88
C SER A 206 0.86 -39.51 -5.68
N ASN A 207 0.80 -40.04 -4.46
CA ASN A 207 0.83 -41.47 -4.28
C ASN A 207 -0.51 -41.87 -3.68
N THR A 208 -1.42 -42.23 -4.58
CA THR A 208 -2.62 -43.00 -4.30
C THR A 208 -2.21 -44.23 -3.51
N THR A 209 -2.29 -44.19 -2.19
CA THR A 209 -2.55 -45.35 -1.32
C THR A 209 -2.98 -44.82 0.05
N SER A 210 -4.28 -44.92 0.36
CA SER A 210 -4.88 -44.97 1.70
C SER A 210 -4.03 -44.45 2.89
N GLY A 211 -3.84 -43.13 2.99
CA GLY A 211 -3.12 -42.52 4.12
C GLY A 211 -3.60 -41.10 4.36
N GLY A 212 -4.06 -40.81 5.58
CA GLY A 212 -4.69 -39.54 5.95
C GLY A 212 -3.83 -38.28 5.78
N LYS A 213 -4.46 -37.11 5.90
CA LYS A 213 -3.81 -35.78 5.77
C LYS A 213 -2.55 -35.66 6.65
N GLN A 214 -1.45 -35.19 6.05
CA GLN A 214 -0.18 -34.92 6.74
C GLN A 214 -0.08 -33.47 7.24
N TYR A 215 0.50 -33.28 8.42
CA TYR A 215 0.73 -32.01 9.10
C TYR A 215 2.21 -31.91 9.46
N VAL A 216 3.00 -31.24 8.62
CA VAL A 216 4.46 -31.11 8.78
C VAL A 216 4.94 -29.67 8.59
N ASP A 217 6.06 -29.30 9.21
CA ASP A 217 6.75 -28.01 9.01
C ASP A 217 7.60 -28.02 7.72
N SER A 218 8.27 -26.90 7.43
CA SER A 218 9.15 -26.73 6.26
C SER A 218 10.35 -27.70 6.23
N ASN A 219 10.65 -28.36 7.34
CA ASN A 219 11.73 -29.33 7.49
C ASN A 219 11.21 -30.78 7.52
N GLY A 220 9.89 -30.99 7.38
CA GLY A 220 9.26 -32.31 7.42
C GLY A 220 8.98 -32.86 8.83
N ASN A 221 9.11 -32.04 9.88
CA ASN A 221 8.79 -32.44 11.25
C ASN A 221 7.28 -32.43 11.47
N GLY A 222 6.76 -33.38 12.26
CA GLY A 222 5.34 -33.47 12.56
C GLY A 222 4.81 -32.28 13.37
N LEU A 223 3.61 -31.81 13.05
CA LEU A 223 2.97 -30.66 13.70
C LEU A 223 1.77 -31.05 14.59
N ILE A 224 1.35 -32.31 14.63
CA ILE A 224 0.28 -32.73 15.56
C ILE A 224 0.87 -32.86 16.96
N LYS A 225 0.29 -32.15 17.94
CA LYS A 225 0.71 -32.21 19.34
C LYS A 225 0.03 -33.36 20.09
N GLY A 226 0.80 -34.31 20.60
CA GLY A 226 0.35 -35.30 21.58
C GLY A 226 0.53 -34.80 23.01
N SER A 227 -0.52 -34.87 23.82
CA SER A 227 -0.49 -34.51 25.25
C SER A 227 -0.24 -35.72 26.16
N GLU A 228 0.15 -35.48 27.42
CA GLU A 228 0.31 -36.51 28.46
C GLU A 228 -0.96 -37.39 28.65
N LYS A 229 -2.14 -36.84 28.32
CA LYS A 229 -3.43 -37.53 28.43
C LYS A 229 -3.77 -38.41 27.22
N HIS A 230 -2.80 -38.66 26.33
CA HIS A 230 -3.01 -39.38 25.07
C HIS A 230 -4.09 -38.72 24.20
N ILE A 231 -4.13 -37.39 24.19
CA ILE A 231 -5.00 -36.62 23.30
C ILE A 231 -4.13 -35.93 22.26
N TYR A 232 -4.48 -36.09 20.99
CA TYR A 232 -3.82 -35.38 19.89
C TYR A 232 -4.53 -34.06 19.59
N HIS A 233 -3.76 -33.04 19.21
CA HIS A 233 -4.28 -31.75 18.77
C HIS A 233 -3.68 -31.38 17.43
N ILE A 234 -4.56 -31.13 16.46
CA ILE A 234 -4.21 -30.78 15.10
C ILE A 234 -4.02 -29.26 14.98
N PRO A 235 -3.03 -28.76 14.21
CA PRO A 235 -2.88 -27.33 13.93
C PRO A 235 -4.18 -26.66 13.48
N GLY A 236 -4.52 -25.52 14.08
CA GLY A 236 -5.76 -24.78 13.78
C GLY A 236 -7.03 -25.27 14.52
N SER A 237 -6.93 -26.33 15.33
CA SER A 237 -8.03 -26.73 16.23
C SER A 237 -8.12 -25.84 17.47
N THR A 238 -9.32 -25.73 18.05
CA THR A 238 -9.61 -24.89 19.24
C THR A 238 -8.71 -25.16 20.45
N TYR A 239 -8.14 -26.37 20.54
CA TYR A 239 -7.30 -26.80 21.66
C TYR A 239 -5.81 -26.83 21.33
N TYR A 240 -5.40 -26.60 20.07
CA TYR A 240 -4.01 -26.72 19.63
C TYR A 240 -3.04 -25.80 20.37
N ASP A 241 -3.42 -24.54 20.54
CA ASP A 241 -2.59 -23.53 21.24
C ASP A 241 -2.69 -23.64 22.76
N ARG A 242 -3.73 -24.32 23.25
CA ARG A 242 -3.95 -24.56 24.69
C ARG A 242 -3.08 -25.69 25.22
N THR A 243 -2.60 -26.57 24.35
CA THR A 243 -1.72 -27.68 24.72
C THR A 243 -0.28 -27.19 24.90
N LYS A 244 0.04 -26.83 26.14
CA LYS A 244 1.36 -26.33 26.55
C LYS A 244 2.38 -27.42 26.82
N LYS A 245 1.93 -28.61 27.25
CA LYS A 245 2.77 -29.78 27.49
C LYS A 245 2.62 -30.79 26.36
N VAL A 246 3.58 -30.79 25.44
CA VAL A 246 3.63 -31.71 24.30
C VAL A 246 4.63 -32.82 24.63
N VAL A 247 4.17 -34.07 24.62
CA VAL A 247 5.01 -35.25 24.89
C VAL A 247 5.44 -35.96 23.62
N ARG A 248 4.73 -35.75 22.50
CA ARG A 248 5.04 -36.36 21.22
C ARG A 248 4.50 -35.52 20.05
N TRP A 249 5.18 -35.60 18.92
CA TRP A 249 4.75 -34.98 17.67
C TRP A 249 4.41 -36.05 16.63
N PHE A 250 3.34 -35.86 15.86
CA PHE A 250 2.92 -36.77 14.79
C PHE A 250 2.78 -36.04 13.46
N LYS A 251 3.00 -36.77 12.36
CA LYS A 251 2.82 -36.26 11.00
C LYS A 251 1.41 -36.49 10.50
N THR A 252 0.74 -37.56 10.91
CA THR A 252 -0.65 -37.86 10.55
C THR A 252 -1.51 -38.15 11.77
N VAL A 253 -2.82 -37.99 11.61
CA VAL A 253 -3.80 -38.41 12.63
C VAL A 253 -3.72 -39.92 12.86
N GLU A 254 -3.56 -40.69 11.79
CA GLU A 254 -3.44 -42.14 11.85
C GLU A 254 -2.20 -42.59 12.64
N GLU A 255 -1.06 -41.90 12.50
CA GLU A 255 0.13 -42.16 13.32
C GLU A 255 -0.15 -41.89 14.81
N ALA A 256 -0.92 -40.85 15.12
CA ALA A 256 -1.32 -40.56 16.49
C ALA A 256 -2.28 -41.63 17.04
N GLU A 257 -3.28 -42.04 16.25
CA GLU A 257 -4.29 -43.04 16.64
C GLU A 257 -3.68 -44.44 16.81
N VAL A 258 -2.79 -44.86 15.89
CA VAL A 258 -1.99 -46.09 16.03
C VAL A 258 -1.09 -46.03 17.26
N ALA A 259 -0.58 -44.84 17.61
CA ALA A 259 0.18 -44.62 18.85
C ALA A 259 -0.69 -44.52 20.12
N GLY A 260 -2.00 -44.77 20.02
CA GLY A 260 -2.93 -44.79 21.15
C GLY A 260 -3.46 -43.42 21.57
N TYR A 261 -3.30 -42.39 20.74
CA TYR A 261 -3.82 -41.05 21.01
C TYR A 261 -5.23 -40.92 20.42
N ARG A 262 -6.14 -40.33 21.20
CA ARG A 262 -7.52 -40.05 20.79
C ARG A 262 -7.74 -38.59 20.47
N ALA A 263 -8.83 -38.30 19.75
CA ALA A 263 -9.30 -36.94 19.53
C ALA A 263 -9.80 -36.28 20.84
N PRO A 264 -9.75 -34.94 20.95
CA PRO A 264 -10.31 -34.21 22.08
C PRO A 264 -11.84 -34.34 22.10
N GLU A 265 -12.41 -34.54 23.28
CA GLU A 265 -13.87 -34.48 23.49
C GLU A 265 -14.37 -33.03 23.31
N LYS A 266 -15.56 -32.89 22.70
CA LYS A 266 -16.22 -31.60 22.49
C LYS A 266 -16.82 -31.06 23.77
#